data_AF-A0A396S498-F1
#
_entry.id   AF-A0A396S498-F1
#
_cell.length_a   1.000
_cell.length_b   1.000
_cell.length_c   1.000
_cell.angle_alpha   90.00
_cell.angle_beta   90.00
_cell.angle_gamma   90.00
#
_symmetry.space_group_name_H-M   'P 1'
#
loop_
_entity.id
_entity.type
_entity.pdbx_description
1 polymer ?
#
loop_
_entity_poly.entity_id
_entity_poly.type
_entity_poly.pdbx_seq_one_letter_code
_entity_poly.pdbx_strand_id
1 'polypeptide(L)'
;MEDVLILVRTAPVVCWSCGAETSIVSSIELSRNDTSAVCAVSDFTAYPQLIRPIEASLRSRIDIGALKSRYSGTLARSYVSNGCAHCDALFGQHFEIHARYDEQLASRFTAAGVEGWDAMLKDLLASEDGHLLTF
;
A
#
# COMPACT_ATOMS: atom_id res chain seq x y z
N MET A 1 19.76 12.01 11.53
CA MET A 1 18.35 11.94 11.11
C MET A 1 18.04 10.46 11.04
N GLU A 2 17.12 9.98 11.86
CA GLU A 2 16.82 8.55 11.97
C GLU A 2 15.95 8.11 10.79
N ASP A 3 16.20 6.89 10.33
CA ASP A 3 15.47 6.28 9.22
C ASP A 3 14.03 5.95 9.64
N VAL A 4 13.12 5.96 8.67
CA VAL A 4 11.77 5.42 8.85
C VAL A 4 11.84 3.92 8.59
N LEU A 5 11.29 3.12 9.49
CA LEU A 5 11.06 1.69 9.28
C LEU A 5 9.72 1.49 8.57
N ILE A 6 9.75 0.77 7.46
CA ILE A 6 8.58 0.45 6.64
C ILE A 6 8.32 -1.05 6.74
N LEU A 7 7.13 -1.42 7.19
CA LEU A 7 6.64 -2.79 7.21
C LEU A 7 5.52 -2.92 6.17
N VAL A 8 5.72 -3.81 5.20
CA VAL A 8 4.74 -4.03 4.13
C VAL A 8 4.02 -5.34 4.39
N ARG A 9 2.69 -5.27 4.48
CA ARG A 9 1.83 -6.44 4.65
C ARG A 9 1.10 -6.76 3.36
N THR A 10 0.96 -8.05 3.10
CA THR A 10 0.22 -8.56 1.95
C THR A 10 -0.76 -9.63 2.38
N ALA A 11 -1.79 -9.84 1.58
CA ALA A 11 -2.71 -10.95 1.75
C ALA A 11 -3.08 -11.57 0.39
N PRO A 12 -3.35 -12.88 0.35
CA PRO A 12 -3.86 -13.54 -0.85
C PRO A 12 -5.30 -13.11 -1.13
N VAL A 13 -5.63 -12.96 -2.41
CA VAL A 13 -6.99 -12.72 -2.89
C VAL A 13 -7.23 -13.49 -4.18
N VAL A 14 -8.49 -13.85 -4.44
CA VAL A 14 -8.90 -14.42 -5.73
C VAL A 14 -9.24 -13.28 -6.68
N CYS A 15 -8.58 -13.23 -7.84
CA CYS A 15 -8.85 -12.19 -8.83
C CYS A 15 -10.27 -12.29 -9.37
N TRP A 16 -11.03 -11.20 -9.31
CA TRP A 16 -12.40 -11.14 -9.81
C TRP A 16 -12.49 -11.27 -11.34
N SER A 17 -11.40 -10.99 -12.07
CA SER A 17 -11.37 -11.02 -13.54
C SER A 17 -10.89 -12.36 -14.08
N CYS A 18 -9.72 -12.86 -13.66
CA CYS A 18 -9.15 -14.11 -14.17
C CYS A 18 -9.34 -15.32 -13.26
N GLY A 19 -9.81 -15.15 -12.02
CA GLY A 19 -9.99 -16.22 -11.05
C GLY A 19 -8.70 -16.78 -10.41
N ALA A 20 -7.52 -16.32 -10.83
CA ALA A 20 -6.26 -16.75 -10.24
C ALA A 20 -6.03 -16.15 -8.84
N GLU A 21 -5.40 -16.92 -7.96
CA GLU A 21 -4.91 -16.41 -6.68
C GLU A 21 -3.73 -15.47 -6.91
N THR A 22 -3.71 -14.33 -6.23
CA THR A 22 -2.65 -13.32 -6.29
C THR A 22 -2.53 -12.65 -4.93
N SER A 23 -1.35 -12.21 -4.55
CA SER A 23 -1.20 -11.40 -3.35
C SER A 23 -1.36 -9.91 -3.68
N ILE A 24 -1.99 -9.18 -2.77
CA ILE A 24 -2.09 -7.72 -2.82
C ILE A 24 -1.46 -7.12 -1.58
N VAL A 25 -0.96 -5.88 -1.68
CA VAL A 25 -0.54 -5.09 -0.52
C VAL A 25 -1.80 -4.64 0.22
N SER A 26 -1.92 -5.05 1.48
CA SER A 26 -3.10 -4.81 2.33
C SER A 26 -2.94 -3.59 3.22
N SER A 27 -1.75 -3.41 3.78
CA SER A 27 -1.40 -2.32 4.67
C SER A 27 0.12 -2.08 4.68
N ILE A 28 0.50 -0.84 4.98
CA ILE A 28 1.89 -0.45 5.17
C ILE A 28 1.97 0.27 6.51
N GLU A 29 2.89 -0.13 7.37
CA GLU A 29 3.19 0.57 8.61
C GLU A 29 4.50 1.35 8.44
N LEU A 30 4.44 2.64 8.76
CA LEU A 30 5.59 3.53 8.85
C LEU A 30 5.84 3.80 10.32
N SER A 31 7.06 3.54 10.79
CA SER A 31 7.45 3.83 12.17
C SER A 31 8.78 4.56 12.25
N ARG A 32 8.88 5.47 13.21
CA ARG A 32 10.12 6.11 13.61
C ARG A 32 10.05 6.41 15.10
N ASN A 33 11.04 5.94 15.84
CA ASN A 33 11.09 6.03 17.30
C ASN A 33 9.80 5.47 17.90
N ASP A 34 9.18 6.21 18.82
CA ASP A 34 7.96 5.79 19.51
C ASP A 34 6.67 6.14 18.75
N THR A 35 6.77 6.48 17.47
CA THR A 35 5.62 6.89 16.66
C THR A 35 5.47 6.02 15.43
N SER A 36 4.25 5.56 15.17
CA SER A 36 3.91 4.80 13.97
C SER A 36 2.53 5.18 13.41
N ALA A 37 2.35 4.95 12.12
CA ALA A 37 1.09 5.06 11.44
C ALA A 37 0.93 3.92 10.43
N VAL A 38 -0.29 3.41 10.28
CA VAL A 38 -0.64 2.39 9.28
C VAL A 38 -1.45 3.06 8.18
N CYS A 39 -1.06 2.85 6.93
CA CYS A 39 -1.73 3.39 5.77
C CYS A 39 -2.17 2.29 4.78
N ALA A 40 -3.12 2.65 3.92
CA ALA A 40 -3.56 1.82 2.81
C ALA A 40 -2.76 2.14 1.53
N VAL A 41 -2.85 1.27 0.53
CA VAL A 41 -2.21 1.50 -0.79
C VAL A 41 -2.73 2.78 -1.43
N SER A 42 -4.00 3.13 -1.22
CA SER A 42 -4.59 4.37 -1.72
C SER A 42 -3.92 5.64 -1.20
N ASP A 43 -3.30 5.61 -0.02
CA ASP A 43 -2.62 6.79 0.56
C ASP A 43 -1.36 7.19 -0.23
N PHE A 44 -0.79 6.25 -0.99
CA PHE A 44 0.30 6.52 -1.94
C PHE A 44 -0.14 7.36 -3.14
N THR A 45 -1.42 7.68 -3.27
CA THR A 45 -1.89 8.68 -4.25
C THR A 45 -1.28 10.05 -3.98
N ALA A 46 -1.06 10.42 -2.71
CA ALA A 46 -0.39 11.66 -2.33
C ALA A 46 1.15 11.58 -2.49
N TYR A 47 1.72 10.37 -2.48
CA TYR A 47 3.16 10.11 -2.52
C TYR A 47 3.54 9.03 -3.56
N PRO A 48 3.23 9.23 -4.86
CA PRO A 48 3.40 8.19 -5.87
C PRO A 48 4.85 7.73 -6.07
N GLN A 49 5.83 8.57 -5.74
CA GLN A 49 7.25 8.23 -5.78
C GLN A 49 7.62 7.09 -4.81
N LEU A 50 6.85 6.91 -3.73
CA LEU A 50 7.10 5.89 -2.70
C LEU A 50 6.63 4.49 -3.11
N ILE A 51 5.90 4.37 -4.22
CA ILE A 51 5.44 3.08 -4.75
C ILE A 51 6.63 2.20 -5.17
N ARG A 52 7.61 2.78 -5.87
CA ARG A 52 8.74 2.00 -6.41
C ARG A 52 9.56 1.30 -5.31
N PRO A 53 9.91 1.94 -4.18
CA PRO A 53 10.55 1.23 -3.08
C PRO A 53 9.69 0.08 -2.52
N ILE A 54 8.37 0.23 -2.42
CA ILE A 54 7.47 -0.83 -1.98
C ILE A 54 7.54 -2.03 -2.93
N GLU A 55 7.35 -1.81 -4.23
CA GLU A 55 7.45 -2.86 -5.25
C GLU A 55 8.82 -3.53 -5.26
N ALA A 56 9.90 -2.74 -5.16
CA ALA A 56 11.27 -3.25 -5.10
C ALA A 56 11.50 -4.13 -3.86
N SER A 57 10.90 -3.77 -2.72
CA SER A 57 11.00 -4.55 -1.49
C SER A 57 10.32 -5.93 -1.58
N LEU A 58 9.36 -6.09 -2.49
CA LEU A 58 8.52 -7.28 -2.67
C LEU A 58 8.94 -8.17 -3.84
N ARG A 59 9.58 -7.62 -4.89
CA ARG A 59 9.85 -8.27 -6.18
C ARG A 59 10.49 -9.67 -6.14
N SER A 60 11.22 -10.02 -5.07
CA SER A 60 11.86 -11.34 -4.92
C SER A 60 11.24 -12.22 -3.83
N ARG A 61 10.14 -11.79 -3.22
CA ARG A 61 9.54 -12.40 -2.03
C ARG A 61 8.15 -12.92 -2.30
N ILE A 62 7.32 -12.11 -2.98
CA ILE A 62 5.91 -12.39 -3.21
C ILE A 62 5.57 -11.89 -4.61
N ASP A 63 4.77 -12.68 -5.32
CA ASP A 63 4.23 -12.30 -6.62
C ASP A 63 3.01 -11.38 -6.41
N ILE A 64 3.22 -10.09 -6.69
CA ILE A 64 2.18 -9.06 -6.64
C ILE A 64 2.05 -8.42 -8.02
N GLY A 65 0.84 -7.99 -8.39
CA GLY A 65 0.69 -7.14 -9.56
C GLY A 65 1.18 -5.71 -9.31
N ALA A 66 1.20 -4.91 -10.37
CA ALA A 66 1.67 -3.53 -10.29
C ALA A 66 0.80 -2.68 -9.35
N LEU A 67 1.43 -1.80 -8.58
CA LEU A 67 0.73 -0.77 -7.82
C LEU A 67 0.60 0.47 -8.71
N LYS A 68 -0.63 0.80 -9.12
CA LYS A 68 -0.84 1.88 -10.11
C LYS A 68 -2.16 2.62 -9.92
N SER A 69 -2.23 3.81 -10.51
CA SER A 69 -3.44 4.64 -10.45
C SER A 69 -4.60 3.98 -11.19
N ARG A 70 -5.79 4.04 -10.56
CA ARG A 70 -7.06 3.67 -11.14
C ARG A 70 -8.08 4.77 -10.90
N TYR A 71 -9.03 4.92 -11.82
CA TYR A 71 -10.24 5.72 -11.57
C TYR A 71 -11.34 4.81 -10.99
N SER A 72 -12.05 5.30 -9.97
CA SER A 72 -13.28 4.67 -9.47
C SER A 72 -14.47 5.53 -9.82
N GLY A 73 -15.39 4.98 -10.62
CA GLY A 73 -16.64 5.66 -10.96
C GLY A 73 -17.54 5.88 -9.74
N THR A 74 -17.53 4.94 -8.78
CA THR A 74 -18.31 5.06 -7.53
C THR A 74 -17.81 6.19 -6.65
N LEU A 75 -16.49 6.38 -6.58
CA LEU A 75 -15.86 7.42 -5.74
C LEU A 75 -15.58 8.72 -6.51
N ALA A 76 -15.87 8.72 -7.82
CA ALA A 76 -15.59 9.79 -8.77
C ALA A 76 -14.15 10.35 -8.73
N ARG A 77 -13.16 9.52 -8.35
CA ARG A 77 -11.76 9.95 -8.19
C ARG A 77 -10.76 8.87 -8.57
N SER A 78 -9.51 9.30 -8.77
CA SER A 78 -8.39 8.39 -9.01
C SER A 78 -7.59 8.13 -7.73
N TYR A 79 -7.11 6.91 -7.57
CA TYR A 79 -6.23 6.51 -6.47
C TYR A 79 -5.32 5.35 -6.87
N VAL A 80 -4.21 5.20 -6.16
CA VAL A 80 -3.28 4.06 -6.34
C VAL A 80 -3.92 2.81 -5.77
N SER A 81 -3.85 1.70 -6.51
CA SER A 81 -4.38 0.42 -6.08
C SER A 81 -3.59 -0.75 -6.62
N ASN A 82 -3.92 -1.94 -6.12
CA ASN A 82 -3.28 -3.19 -6.47
C ASN A 82 -3.76 -3.70 -7.83
N GLY A 83 -2.82 -4.17 -8.65
CA GLY A 83 -3.09 -5.01 -9.82
C GLY A 83 -2.98 -6.51 -9.48
N CYS A 84 -3.60 -7.35 -10.30
CA CYS A 84 -3.38 -8.79 -10.28
C CYS A 84 -2.05 -9.16 -10.94
N ALA A 85 -1.26 -10.04 -10.32
CA ALA A 85 0.01 -10.52 -10.89
C ALA A 85 -0.16 -11.24 -12.24
N HIS A 86 -1.33 -11.84 -12.49
CA HIS A 86 -1.58 -12.69 -13.67
C HIS A 86 -2.21 -11.96 -14.85
N CYS A 87 -3.15 -11.05 -14.59
CA CYS A 87 -3.93 -10.37 -15.63
C CYS A 87 -3.97 -8.84 -15.50
N ASP A 88 -3.30 -8.28 -14.48
CA ASP A 88 -3.19 -6.85 -14.25
C ASP A 88 -4.53 -6.12 -14.02
N ALA A 89 -5.60 -6.88 -13.76
CA ALA A 89 -6.89 -6.35 -13.32
C ALA A 89 -6.74 -5.67 -11.96
N LEU A 90 -7.37 -4.50 -11.82
CA LEU A 90 -7.25 -3.65 -10.64
C LEU A 90 -8.25 -4.03 -9.55
N PHE A 91 -7.78 -4.13 -8.31
CA PHE A 91 -8.60 -4.40 -7.13
C PHE A 91 -9.23 -3.11 -6.61
N GLY A 92 -10.50 -3.18 -6.21
CA GLY A 92 -11.15 -2.07 -5.53
C GLY A 92 -10.78 -2.05 -4.04
N GLN A 93 -11.01 -0.93 -3.36
CA GLN A 93 -10.76 -0.81 -1.93
C GLN A 93 -11.53 -1.86 -1.09
N HIS A 94 -12.70 -2.29 -1.58
CA HIS A 94 -13.45 -3.41 -0.99
C HIS A 94 -12.58 -4.66 -0.80
N PHE A 95 -11.77 -5.03 -1.80
CA PHE A 95 -10.85 -6.17 -1.70
C PHE A 95 -9.73 -5.91 -0.69
N GLU A 96 -9.19 -4.69 -0.66
CA GLU A 96 -8.12 -4.31 0.27
C GLU A 96 -8.59 -4.40 1.73
N ILE A 97 -9.83 -3.98 2.03
CA ILE A 97 -10.43 -4.09 3.38
C ILE A 97 -10.57 -5.56 3.79
N HIS A 98 -11.08 -6.42 2.91
CA HIS A 98 -11.22 -7.85 3.20
C HIS A 98 -9.87 -8.56 3.36
N ALA A 99 -8.87 -8.16 2.58
CA ALA A 99 -7.54 -8.72 2.65
C ALA A 99 -6.84 -8.49 4.01
N ARG A 100 -7.27 -7.48 4.79
CA ARG A 100 -6.73 -7.23 6.14
C ARG A 100 -6.98 -8.36 7.14
N TYR A 101 -7.97 -9.23 6.91
CA TYR A 101 -8.23 -10.36 7.81
C TYR A 101 -7.15 -11.46 7.72
N ASP A 102 -6.48 -11.55 6.57
CA ASP A 102 -5.50 -12.61 6.27
C ASP A 102 -4.09 -12.06 6.02
N GLU A 103 -3.83 -10.82 6.45
CA GLU A 103 -2.57 -10.14 6.13
C GLU A 103 -1.36 -10.70 6.89
N GLN A 104 -0.24 -10.74 6.18
CA GLN A 104 1.04 -11.23 6.69
C GLN A 104 2.15 -10.24 6.38
N LEU A 105 3.15 -10.15 7.26
CA LEU A 105 4.33 -9.33 7.02
C LEU A 105 5.14 -9.94 5.85
N ALA A 106 5.16 -9.23 4.74
CA ALA A 106 5.83 -9.65 3.51
C ALA A 106 7.26 -9.11 3.40
N SER A 107 7.45 -7.86 3.81
CA SER A 107 8.73 -7.17 3.68
C SER A 107 8.93 -6.15 4.79
N ARG A 108 10.20 -5.88 5.08
CA ARG A 108 10.61 -4.79 5.94
C ARG A 108 11.86 -4.13 5.36
N PHE A 109 11.91 -2.80 5.39
CA PHE A 109 13.09 -2.04 4.99
C PHE A 109 13.13 -0.70 5.72
N THR A 110 14.31 -0.11 5.79
CA THR A 110 14.48 1.26 6.31
C THR A 110 14.74 2.20 5.15
N ALA A 111 14.23 3.42 5.25
CA ALA A 111 14.48 4.47 4.27
C ALA A 111 14.87 5.77 4.96
N ALA A 112 15.86 6.45 4.39
CA ALA A 112 16.27 7.77 4.88
C ALA A 112 15.10 8.76 4.73
N GLY A 113 14.90 9.62 5.74
CA GLY A 113 13.76 10.55 5.80
C GLY A 113 13.63 11.54 4.62
N VAL A 114 14.66 11.67 3.77
CA VAL A 114 14.68 12.57 2.61
C VAL A 114 13.84 12.10 1.42
N GLU A 115 13.40 10.84 1.37
CA GLU A 115 12.65 10.30 0.22
C GLU A 115 11.12 10.53 0.28
N GLY A 116 10.63 11.30 1.25
CA GLY A 116 9.19 11.58 1.42
C GLY A 116 8.49 10.66 2.43
N TRP A 117 9.17 9.62 2.94
CA TRP A 117 8.65 8.76 4.02
C TRP A 117 8.38 9.52 5.32
N ASP A 118 9.27 10.45 5.69
CA ASP A 118 9.06 11.30 6.87
C ASP A 118 7.84 12.21 6.71
N ALA A 119 7.68 12.80 5.53
CA ALA A 119 6.53 13.65 5.22
C ALA A 119 5.23 12.84 5.27
N MET A 120 5.20 11.67 4.62
CA MET A 120 4.03 10.79 4.65
C MET A 120 3.68 10.35 6.09
N LEU A 121 4.67 9.98 6.91
CA LEU A 121 4.43 9.63 8.31
C LEU A 121 3.84 10.82 9.09
N LYS A 122 4.38 12.03 8.92
CA LYS A 122 3.84 13.23 9.58
C LYS A 122 2.40 13.52 9.16
N ASP A 123 2.10 13.44 7.87
CA ASP A 123 0.77 13.72 7.35
C ASP A 123 -0.24 12.66 7.81
N LEU A 124 0.17 11.39 7.87
CA LEU A 124 -0.68 10.31 8.42
C LEU A 124 -0.99 10.53 9.90
N LEU A 125 0.00 10.93 10.70
CA LEU A 125 -0.17 11.22 12.13
C LEU A 125 -1.03 12.47 12.38
N ALA A 126 -1.03 13.41 11.44
CA ALA A 126 -1.86 14.60 11.49
C ALA A 126 -3.29 14.38 10.96
N SER A 127 -3.55 13.25 10.29
CA SER A 127 -4.88 12.91 9.78
C SER A 127 -5.80 12.46 10.92
N GLU A 128 -7.06 12.89 10.88
CA GLU A 128 -8.06 12.53 11.89
C GLU A 128 -8.48 11.05 11.82
N ASP A 129 -8.50 10.46 10.61
CA ASP A 129 -8.92 9.09 10.38
C ASP A 129 -7.76 8.13 10.06
N GLY A 130 -6.51 8.63 10.08
CA GLY A 130 -5.31 7.87 9.77
C GLY A 130 -5.11 7.59 8.28
N HIS A 131 -5.88 8.25 7.40
CA HIS A 131 -5.76 8.13 5.96
C HIS A 131 -5.45 9.49 5.32
N LEU A 132 -4.68 9.47 4.23
CA LEU A 132 -4.38 10.65 3.41
C LEU A 132 -5.37 10.81 2.27
N LEU A 133 -6.06 9.72 1.92
CA LEU A 133 -7.16 9.73 1.01
C LEU A 133 -8.45 9.41 1.78
N THR A 134 -9.20 10.47 2.12
CA THR A 134 -10.51 10.36 2.76
C THR A 134 -11.57 9.99 1.71
N PHE A 135 -12.43 9.03 2.03
CA PHE A 135 -13.47 8.52 1.12
C PHE A 135 -14.87 8.98 1.54
#